data_AF-A0A1F4DN01-F1
#
_entry.id   AF-A0A1F4DN01-F1
#
_cell.length_a   1.000
_cell.length_b   1.000
_cell.length_c   1.000
_cell.angle_alpha   90.00
_cell.angle_beta   90.00
_cell.angle_gamma   90.00
#
_symmetry.space_group_name_H-M   'P 1'
#
loop_
_entity.id
_entity.type
_entity.pdbx_description
1 polymer ?
#
loop_
_entity_poly.entity_id
_entity_poly.type
_entity_poly.pdbx_seq_one_letter_code
_entity_poly.pdbx_strand_id
1 'polypeptide(L)'
;MKKLAIGVALTAAAFSVPVWAISKTVTLSIPSMYCEVCPITVKKALTKVDGVAKVEVNFSKRQATVTYDDAKASVETLTRATANAGYPSTLER
;
A
#
# COMPACT_ATOMS: atom_id res chain seq x y z
N MET A 1 29.77 17.91 54.04
CA MET A 1 30.56 16.69 53.76
C MET A 1 29.64 15.69 53.06
N LYS A 2 29.98 15.30 51.81
CA LYS A 2 29.69 13.99 51.17
C LYS A 2 28.19 13.60 51.10
N LYS A 3 27.52 13.43 49.95
CA LYS A 3 27.97 12.93 48.64
C LYS A 3 26.92 13.29 47.57
N LEU A 4 27.42 13.66 46.38
CA LEU A 4 26.70 13.68 45.12
C LEU A 4 26.24 12.26 44.75
N ALA A 5 25.04 12.12 44.22
CA ALA A 5 24.68 11.03 43.31
C ALA A 5 23.58 11.50 42.36
N ILE A 6 24.01 11.95 41.19
CA ILE A 6 23.20 12.18 40.00
C ILE A 6 22.76 10.80 39.51
N GLY A 7 21.45 10.54 39.57
CA GLY A 7 20.83 9.33 39.04
C GLY A 7 19.77 9.68 38.01
N VAL A 8 20.17 10.27 36.88
CA VAL A 8 19.29 10.34 35.69
C VAL A 8 19.27 8.94 35.09
N ALA A 9 18.43 8.07 35.64
CA ALA A 9 17.99 6.88 34.94
C ALA A 9 16.96 7.34 33.90
N LEU A 10 17.44 7.69 32.71
CA LEU A 10 16.68 7.71 31.47
C LEU A 10 16.19 6.27 31.23
N THR A 11 15.15 5.84 31.94
CA THR A 11 14.30 4.74 31.49
C THR A 11 13.76 5.20 30.15
N ALA A 12 14.22 4.54 29.08
CA ALA A 12 13.87 4.80 27.71
C ALA A 12 12.36 5.00 27.59
N ALA A 13 11.93 6.26 27.59
CA ALA A 13 10.62 6.61 27.07
C ALA A 13 10.60 6.09 25.64
N ALA A 14 9.56 5.34 25.33
CA ALA A 14 9.24 4.84 24.01
C ALA A 14 9.51 5.94 22.97
N PHE A 15 10.64 5.86 22.27
CA PHE A 15 10.72 6.41 20.94
C PHE A 15 9.93 5.44 20.08
N SER A 16 8.60 5.58 20.15
CA SER A 16 7.71 5.32 19.04
C SER A 16 8.16 6.22 17.91
N VAL A 17 9.29 5.87 17.30
CA VAL A 17 9.57 6.27 15.94
C VAL A 17 8.37 5.73 15.17
N PRO A 18 7.56 6.57 14.50
CA PRO A 18 6.79 6.03 13.41
C PRO A 18 7.86 5.49 12.48
N VAL A 19 8.00 4.16 12.42
CA VAL A 19 8.64 3.50 11.30
C VAL A 19 8.01 4.18 10.09
N TRP A 20 8.78 5.03 9.40
CA TRP A 20 8.32 5.73 8.22
C TRP A 20 7.92 4.62 7.25
N ALA A 21 6.63 4.30 7.20
CA ALA A 21 6.12 3.33 6.26
C ALA A 21 6.46 3.90 4.88
N ILE A 22 7.33 3.21 4.14
CA ILE A 22 7.69 3.56 2.76
C ILE A 22 6.51 3.12 1.90
N SER A 23 5.40 3.82 2.06
CA SER A 23 4.20 3.58 1.28
C SER A 23 4.38 4.27 -0.08
N LYS A 24 4.41 3.49 -1.15
CA LYS A 24 4.37 3.98 -2.52
C LYS A 24 2.94 4.00 -3.02
N THR A 25 2.61 5.04 -3.77
CA THR A 25 1.34 5.14 -4.48
C THR A 25 1.62 5.05 -5.97
N VAL A 26 0.92 4.15 -6.64
CA VAL A 26 0.99 3.96 -8.09
C VAL A 26 -0.40 3.93 -8.68
N THR A 27 -0.52 4.30 -9.96
CA THR A 27 -1.75 4.14 -10.71
C THR A 27 -1.58 3.07 -11.77
N LEU A 28 -2.55 2.15 -11.84
CA LEU A 28 -2.60 1.06 -12.80
C LEU A 28 -3.70 1.35 -13.82
N SER A 29 -3.38 1.24 -15.11
CA SER A 29 -4.34 1.28 -16.20
C SER A 29 -4.93 -0.12 -16.42
N ILE A 30 -6.26 -0.20 -16.49
CA ILE A 30 -7.02 -1.46 -16.53
C ILE A 30 -8.05 -1.38 -17.67
N PRO A 31 -7.64 -1.57 -18.93
CA PRO A 31 -8.50 -1.32 -20.10
C PRO A 31 -9.72 -2.25 -20.16
N SER A 32 -9.65 -3.45 -19.57
CA SER A 32 -10.73 -4.45 -19.58
C SER A 32 -11.89 -4.17 -18.62
N MET A 33 -11.89 -3.03 -17.93
CA MET A 33 -12.93 -2.64 -16.98
C MET A 33 -14.16 -2.08 -17.71
N TYR A 34 -14.97 -2.96 -18.34
CA TYR A 34 -16.14 -2.58 -19.16
C TYR A 34 -17.51 -2.71 -18.47
N CYS A 35 -17.55 -3.34 -17.29
CA CYS A 35 -18.80 -3.61 -16.58
C CYS A 35 -18.89 -2.80 -15.29
N GLU A 36 -20.11 -2.41 -14.88
CA GLU A 36 -20.34 -1.63 -13.66
C GLU A 36 -19.85 -2.33 -12.39
N VAL A 37 -19.82 -3.67 -12.41
CA VAL A 37 -19.34 -4.51 -11.30
C VAL A 37 -17.83 -4.79 -11.35
N CYS A 38 -17.17 -4.54 -12.48
CA CYS A 38 -15.74 -4.81 -12.69
C CYS A 38 -14.83 -4.07 -11.68
N PRO A 39 -15.09 -2.79 -11.32
CA PRO A 39 -14.33 -2.09 -10.28
C PRO A 39 -14.30 -2.82 -8.93
N ILE A 40 -15.38 -3.50 -8.57
CA ILE A 40 -15.50 -4.21 -7.29
C ILE A 40 -14.52 -5.39 -7.25
N THR A 41 -14.47 -6.17 -8.34
CA THR A 41 -13.57 -7.33 -8.45
C THR A 41 -12.11 -6.90 -8.42
N VAL A 42 -11.75 -5.86 -9.17
CA VAL A 42 -10.40 -5.29 -9.18
C VAL A 42 -10.01 -4.78 -7.80
N LYS A 43 -10.88 -4.01 -7.13
CA LYS A 43 -10.62 -3.51 -5.78
C LYS A 43 -10.39 -4.65 -4.79
N LYS A 44 -11.24 -5.70 -4.84
CA LYS A 44 -11.09 -6.89 -4.00
C LYS A 44 -9.79 -7.63 -4.25
N ALA A 45 -9.36 -7.77 -5.51
CA ALA A 45 -8.11 -8.42 -5.86
C ALA A 45 -6.89 -7.67 -5.29
N LEU A 46 -6.86 -6.35 -5.47
CA LEU A 46 -5.77 -5.49 -4.99
C LEU A 46 -5.72 -5.42 -3.46
N THR A 47 -6.86 -5.36 -2.79
CA THR A 47 -6.92 -5.31 -1.31
C THR A 47 -6.43 -6.61 -0.66
N LYS A 48 -6.43 -7.73 -1.38
CA LYS A 48 -5.92 -9.02 -0.89
C LYS A 48 -4.40 -9.15 -0.99
N VAL A 49 -3.73 -8.25 -1.68
CA VAL A 49 -2.27 -8.26 -1.78
C VAL A 49 -1.68 -7.78 -0.45
N ASP A 50 -0.79 -8.58 0.14
CA ASP A 50 -0.13 -8.20 1.38
C ASP A 50 0.70 -6.92 1.19
N GLY A 51 0.66 -6.03 2.16
CA GLY A 51 1.27 -4.69 2.08
C GLY A 51 0.42 -3.62 1.39
N VAL A 52 -0.73 -3.94 0.80
CA VAL A 52 -1.65 -2.91 0.28
C VAL A 52 -2.38 -2.22 1.43
N ALA A 53 -2.23 -0.90 1.52
CA ALA A 53 -2.86 -0.08 2.54
C ALA A 53 -4.16 0.57 2.03
N LYS A 54 -4.20 0.99 0.75
CA LYS A 54 -5.35 1.68 0.18
C LYS A 54 -5.52 1.34 -1.31
N VAL A 55 -6.77 1.22 -1.75
CA VAL A 55 -7.14 1.03 -3.16
C VAL A 55 -8.31 1.93 -3.53
N GLU A 56 -8.11 2.75 -4.55
CA GLU A 56 -9.11 3.60 -5.16
C GLU A 56 -9.26 3.22 -6.64
N VAL A 57 -10.49 3.01 -7.11
CA VAL A 57 -10.75 2.60 -8.49
C VAL A 57 -11.60 3.68 -9.15
N ASN A 58 -11.15 4.15 -10.31
CA ASN A 58 -11.87 5.08 -11.16
C ASN A 58 -12.34 4.35 -12.41
N PHE A 59 -13.63 4.01 -12.44
CA PHE A 59 -14.24 3.32 -13.58
C PHE A 59 -14.22 4.18 -14.85
N SER A 60 -14.54 5.48 -14.75
CA SER A 60 -14.58 6.39 -15.89
C SER A 60 -13.22 6.53 -16.59
N LYS A 61 -12.13 6.51 -15.83
CA LYS A 61 -10.75 6.55 -16.35
C LYS A 61 -10.15 5.16 -16.59
N ARG A 62 -10.82 4.08 -16.18
CA ARG A 62 -10.30 2.71 -16.20
C ARG A 62 -8.95 2.58 -15.49
N GLN A 63 -8.86 3.19 -14.31
CA GLN A 63 -7.64 3.28 -13.51
C GLN A 63 -7.86 2.77 -12.09
N ALA A 64 -6.83 2.19 -11.48
CA ALA A 64 -6.80 1.87 -10.07
C ALA A 64 -5.54 2.48 -9.42
N THR A 65 -5.75 3.36 -8.45
CA THR A 65 -4.68 3.94 -7.63
C THR A 65 -4.51 3.09 -6.39
N VAL A 66 -3.28 2.63 -6.14
CA VAL A 66 -2.94 1.71 -5.05
C VAL A 66 -1.82 2.29 -4.23
N THR A 67 -2.05 2.40 -2.93
CA THR A 67 -1.00 2.70 -1.95
C THR A 67 -0.58 1.40 -1.27
N TYR A 68 0.69 1.06 -1.37
CA TYR A 68 1.26 -0.17 -0.84
C TYR A 68 2.63 0.05 -0.20
N ASP A 69 2.98 -0.82 0.74
CA ASP A 69 4.31 -0.91 1.35
C ASP A 69 5.28 -1.57 0.36
N ASP A 70 6.32 -0.84 -0.06
CA ASP A 70 7.27 -1.32 -1.06
C ASP A 70 8.24 -2.40 -0.55
N ALA A 71 8.27 -2.63 0.78
CA ALA A 71 8.96 -3.75 1.38
C ALA A 71 8.18 -5.07 1.26
N LYS A 72 6.86 -5.00 1.00
CA LYS A 72 5.94 -6.16 0.99
C LYS A 72 5.32 -6.44 -0.37
N ALA A 73 5.04 -5.39 -1.14
CA ALA A 73 4.44 -5.48 -2.46
C ALA A 73 5.27 -4.72 -3.50
N SER A 74 5.02 -5.05 -4.76
CA SER A 74 5.63 -4.41 -5.92
C SER A 74 4.59 -4.20 -7.01
N VAL A 75 4.87 -3.30 -7.96
CA VAL A 75 4.01 -3.11 -9.14
C VAL A 75 3.70 -4.43 -9.84
N GLU A 76 4.69 -5.31 -9.98
CA GLU A 76 4.51 -6.64 -10.60
C GLU A 76 3.55 -7.53 -9.81
N THR A 77 3.60 -7.49 -8.47
CA THR A 77 2.67 -8.24 -7.62
C THR A 77 1.24 -7.72 -7.77
N LEU A 78 1.08 -6.39 -7.86
CA LEU A 78 -0.22 -5.76 -8.07
C LEU A 78 -0.80 -6.09 -9.46
N THR A 79 0.00 -6.01 -10.53
CA THR A 79 -0.45 -6.34 -11.89
C THR A 79 -0.74 -7.83 -12.06
N ARG A 80 0.00 -8.70 -11.37
CA ARG A 80 -0.32 -10.13 -11.32
C ARG A 80 -1.62 -10.41 -10.58
N ALA A 81 -1.88 -9.72 -9.48
CA ALA A 81 -3.13 -9.89 -8.72
C ALA A 81 -4.36 -9.52 -9.55
N THR A 82 -4.29 -8.41 -10.30
CA THR A 82 -5.37 -7.99 -11.20
C THR A 82 -5.51 -8.92 -12.41
N ALA A 83 -4.39 -9.37 -13.01
CA ALA A 83 -4.40 -10.34 -14.10
C ALA A 83 -5.02 -11.69 -13.69
N ASN A 84 -4.68 -12.21 -12.50
CA ASN A 84 -5.28 -13.44 -11.94
C ASN A 84 -6.79 -13.29 -11.69
N ALA A 85 -7.27 -12.06 -11.49
CA ALA A 85 -8.69 -11.75 -11.37
C ALA A 85 -9.38 -11.53 -12.73
N GLY A 86 -8.67 -11.70 -13.85
CA GLY A 86 -9.19 -11.48 -15.21
C GLY A 86 -9.07 -10.04 -15.72
N TYR A 87 -8.34 -9.18 -14.99
CA TYR A 87 -8.18 -7.76 -15.31
C TYR A 87 -6.70 -7.40 -15.49
N PRO A 88 -6.06 -7.79 -16.60
CA PRO A 88 -4.68 -7.43 -16.84
C PRO A 88 -4.51 -5.91 -16.79
N SER A 89 -3.46 -5.46 -16.10
CA SER A 89 -3.20 -4.04 -15.87
C SER A 89 -1.75 -3.67 -16.09
N THR A 90 -1.48 -2.42 -16.46
CA THR A 90 -0.14 -1.87 -16.63
C THR A 90 0.07 -0.66 -15.74
N LEU A 91 1.32 -0.37 -15.38
CA LEU A 91 1.65 0.87 -14.69
C LEU A 91 1.35 2.06 -15.60
N GLU A 92 0.55 3.01 -15.12
CA GLU A 92 0.34 4.29 -15.79
C GLU A 92 1.62 5.14 -15.62
N ARG A 93 2.14 5.67 -16.73
CA ARG A 93 3.38 6.44 -16.78
C ARG A 93 3.18 7.90 -16.41
#